data_AF-X1BAN3-F1
#
_entry.id   AF-X1BAN3-F1
#
_cell.length_a   1.000
_cell.length_b   1.000
_cell.length_c   1.000
_cell.angle_alpha   90.00
_cell.angle_beta   90.00
_cell.angle_gamma   90.00
#
_symmetry.space_group_name_H-M   'P 1'
#
loop_
_entity.id
_entity.type
_entity.pdbx_description
1 polymer ?
#
loop_
_entity_poly.entity_id
_entity_poly.type
_entity_poly.pdbx_seq_one_letter_code
_entity_poly.pdbx_strand_id
1 'polypeptide(L)'
;FEGDEVVQLYLHDAVSSLAKPVKELKRFRRVTLKPGEKEKVSFTLASEDLLSYDADMNLVIEPGIFEVMLGASSEDIRLKGNFKVK
;
A
#
# COMPACT_ATOMS: atom_id res chain seq x y z
N PHE A 1 -26.01 15.45 0.07
CA PHE A 1 -24.79 15.83 0.79
C PHE A 1 -23.60 15.25 0.06
N GLU A 2 -22.47 15.96 0.04
CA GLU A 2 -21.19 15.38 -0.38
C GLU A 2 -20.65 14.42 0.69
N GLY A 3 -19.76 13.53 0.30
CA GLY A 3 -19.16 12.53 1.20
C GLY A 3 -17.65 12.47 1.04
N ASP A 4 -16.96 12.22 2.15
CA ASP A 4 -15.51 12.01 2.18
C ASP A 4 -15.19 10.51 2.17
N GLU A 5 -14.20 10.13 1.39
CA GLU A 5 -13.61 8.79 1.36
C GLU A 5 -12.09 8.89 1.54
N VAL A 6 -11.51 7.98 2.31
CA VAL A 6 -10.05 7.89 2.49
C VAL A 6 -9.56 6.59 1.88
N VAL A 7 -9.01 6.68 0.67
CA VAL A 7 -8.42 5.53 0.00
C VAL A 7 -7.05 5.25 0.59
N GLN A 8 -6.83 4.01 1.05
CA GLN A 8 -5.62 3.59 1.75
C GLN A 8 -4.85 2.57 0.89
N LEU A 9 -3.53 2.77 0.75
CA LEU A 9 -2.59 1.87 0.08
C LEU A 9 -1.74 1.15 1.10
N TYR A 10 -1.80 -0.18 1.06
CA TYR A 10 -0.96 -1.06 1.85
C TYR A 10 -0.02 -1.88 0.97
N LEU A 11 1.15 -2.18 1.51
CA LEU A 11 2.06 -3.17 0.96
C LEU A 11 2.19 -4.37 1.90
N HIS A 12 2.45 -5.53 1.29
CA HIS A 12 2.91 -6.72 1.98
C HIS A 12 4.09 -7.31 1.22
N ASP A 13 5.19 -7.52 1.92
CA ASP A 13 6.34 -8.24 1.40
C ASP A 13 6.18 -9.72 1.73
N ALA A 14 5.82 -10.51 0.72
CA ALA A 14 5.47 -11.92 0.89
C ALA A 14 6.70 -12.85 1.05
N VAL A 15 7.90 -12.36 0.75
CA VAL A 15 9.13 -13.17 0.69
C VAL A 15 10.25 -12.53 1.53
N SER A 16 9.89 -11.91 2.64
CA SER A 16 10.88 -11.25 3.49
C SER A 16 11.69 -12.23 4.34
N SER A 17 12.95 -11.87 4.58
CA SER A 17 13.83 -12.58 5.51
C SER A 17 13.39 -12.47 6.97
N LEU A 18 12.66 -11.42 7.33
CA LEU A 18 12.12 -11.17 8.65
C LEU A 18 10.58 -11.19 8.64
N ALA A 19 9.98 -11.57 9.76
CA ALA A 19 8.53 -11.51 9.91
C ALA A 19 8.06 -10.05 9.83
N LYS A 20 7.26 -9.73 8.79
CA LYS A 20 6.70 -8.40 8.54
C LYS A 20 5.18 -8.40 8.72
N PRO A 21 4.56 -7.24 8.99
CA PRO A 21 3.11 -7.11 8.99
C PRO A 21 2.50 -7.57 7.66
N VAL A 22 1.35 -8.24 7.74
CA VAL A 22 0.59 -8.65 6.55
C VAL A 22 0.03 -7.43 5.79
N LYS A 23 -0.12 -6.28 6.46
CA LYS A 23 -0.48 -5.01 5.81
C LYS A 23 0.28 -3.87 6.45
N GLU A 24 1.08 -3.16 5.66
CA GLU A 24 1.76 -1.96 6.09
C GLU A 24 1.22 -0.76 5.30
N LEU A 25 0.63 0.22 5.98
CA LEU A 25 0.08 1.42 5.33
C LEU A 25 1.24 2.27 4.81
N LYS A 26 1.31 2.47 3.49
CA LYS A 26 2.35 3.30 2.86
C LYS A 26 1.84 4.68 2.49
N ARG A 27 0.63 4.76 1.93
CA ARG A 27 0.06 6.02 1.43
C ARG A 27 -1.46 6.05 1.61
N PHE A 28 -2.03 7.24 1.72
CA PHE A 28 -3.48 7.42 1.71
C PHE A 28 -3.85 8.72 0.99
N ARG A 29 -5.08 8.81 0.48
CA ARG A 29 -5.63 10.02 -0.13
C ARG A 29 -7.08 10.18 0.29
N ARG A 30 -7.40 11.35 0.85
CA ARG A 30 -8.79 11.77 1.08
C ARG A 30 -9.35 12.41 -0.18
N VAL A 31 -10.55 12.03 -0.57
CA VAL A 31 -11.33 12.63 -1.65
C VAL A 31 -12.72 13.00 -1.15
N THR A 32 -13.22 14.14 -1.58
CA THR A 32 -14.57 14.61 -1.30
C THR A 32 -15.38 14.51 -2.59
N LEU A 33 -16.48 13.78 -2.58
CA LEU A 33 -17.29 13.51 -3.77
C LEU A 33 -18.72 14.01 -3.57
N LYS A 34 -19.25 14.68 -4.60
CA LYS A 34 -20.68 14.98 -4.69
C LYS A 34 -21.49 13.72 -5.05
N PRO A 35 -22.81 13.70 -4.79
CA PRO A 35 -23.65 12.59 -5.22
C PRO A 35 -23.50 12.28 -6.72
N GLY A 36 -23.13 11.04 -7.04
CA GLY A 36 -22.92 10.57 -8.41
C GLY A 36 -21.56 10.90 -9.04
N GLU A 37 -20.73 11.69 -8.35
CA GLU A 37 -19.37 12.01 -8.80
C GLU A 37 -18.44 10.79 -8.69
N LYS A 38 -17.47 10.70 -9.60
CA LYS A 38 -16.43 9.67 -9.60
C LYS A 38 -15.08 10.33 -9.83
N GLU A 39 -14.11 9.99 -8.99
CA GLU A 39 -12.73 10.43 -9.13
C GLU A 39 -11.80 9.23 -9.32
N LYS A 40 -10.80 9.38 -10.20
CA LYS A 40 -9.72 8.40 -10.32
C LYS A 40 -8.61 8.75 -9.34
N VAL A 41 -8.41 7.90 -8.35
CA VAL A 41 -7.28 7.99 -7.41
C VAL A 41 -6.09 7.22 -7.95
N SER A 42 -4.92 7.87 -7.96
CA SER A 42 -3.63 7.28 -8.35
C SER A 42 -2.62 7.44 -7.22
N PHE A 43 -1.83 6.40 -6.99
CA PHE A 43 -0.68 6.42 -6.10
C PHE A 43 0.59 6.09 -6.88
N THR A 44 1.70 6.73 -6.50
CA THR A 44 3.03 6.42 -7.01
C THR A 44 3.82 5.78 -5.87
N LEU A 45 4.33 4.58 -6.10
CA LEU A 45 5.28 3.93 -5.19
C LEU A 45 6.69 4.36 -5.55
N ALA A 46 7.44 4.84 -4.57
CA ALA A 46 8.86 5.12 -4.67
C ALA A 46 9.64 3.98 -4.00
N SER A 47 10.94 3.88 -4.31
CA SER A 47 11.83 2.89 -3.68
C SER A 47 11.81 2.96 -2.15
N GLU A 48 11.63 4.17 -1.59
CA GLU A 48 11.50 4.40 -0.16
C GLU A 48 10.31 3.68 0.50
N ASP A 49 9.22 3.47 -0.25
CA ASP A 49 8.04 2.74 0.24
C ASP A 49 8.33 1.24 0.42
N LEU A 50 9.41 0.74 -0.20
CA LEU A 50 9.82 -0.67 -0.23
C LEU A 50 10.97 -0.98 0.73
N LEU A 51 11.54 0.05 1.37
CA LEU A 51 12.65 -0.12 2.29
C LEU A 51 12.20 -0.84 3.56
N SER A 52 13.06 -1.73 4.04
CA SER A 52 12.90 -2.44 5.30
C SER A 52 14.25 -2.68 5.95
N TYR A 53 14.24 -2.89 7.27
CA TYR A 53 15.45 -3.31 7.98
C TYR A 53 15.69 -4.81 7.81
N ASP A 54 16.92 -5.19 7.51
CA ASP A 54 17.39 -6.57 7.61
C ASP A 54 17.75 -6.94 9.08
N ALA A 55 18.23 -8.17 9.29
CA ALA A 55 18.62 -8.66 10.62
C ALA A 55 19.79 -7.88 11.25
N ASP A 56 20.59 -7.19 10.43
CA ASP A 56 21.77 -6.42 10.83
C ASP A 56 21.45 -4.92 10.97
N MET A 57 20.16 -4.53 10.92
CA MET A 57 19.67 -3.15 10.96
C MET A 57 20.12 -2.27 9.78
N ASN A 58 20.42 -2.86 8.63
CA ASN A 58 20.63 -2.10 7.39
C ASN A 58 19.29 -1.85 6.71
N LEU A 59 19.14 -0.65 6.13
CA LEU A 59 17.96 -0.30 5.36
C LEU A 59 18.12 -0.79 3.91
N VAL A 60 17.35 -1.80 3.52
CA VAL A 60 17.48 -2.50 2.24
C VAL A 60 16.12 -2.65 1.56
N ILE A 61 16.15 -2.85 0.24
CA ILE A 61 14.99 -3.33 -0.53
C ILE A 61 15.27 -4.80 -0.85
N GLU A 62 14.47 -5.69 -0.27
CA GLU A 62 14.62 -7.12 -0.53
C GLU A 62 14.02 -7.44 -1.91
N PRO A 63 14.76 -8.15 -2.80
CA PRO A 63 14.20 -8.69 -4.02
C PRO A 63 13.08 -9.66 -3.68
N GLY A 64 11.92 -9.53 -4.34
CA GLY A 64 10.75 -10.28 -3.93
C GLY A 64 9.48 -9.90 -4.65
N ILE A 65 8.39 -10.51 -4.23
CA ILE A 65 7.03 -10.17 -4.68
C ILE A 65 6.39 -9.32 -3.60
N PHE A 66 6.00 -8.10 -3.98
CA PHE A 66 5.23 -7.21 -3.14
C PHE A 66 3.77 -7.28 -3.55
N GLU A 67 2.89 -7.59 -2.59
CA GLU A 67 1.45 -7.41 -2.77
C GLU A 67 1.08 -5.96 -2.50
N VAL A 68 0.23 -5.40 -3.35
CA VAL A 68 -0.35 -4.06 -3.24
C VAL A 68 -1.83 -4.21 -2.95
N MET A 69 -2.31 -3.51 -1.93
CA MET A 69 -3.70 -3.55 -1.52
C MET A 69 -4.25 -2.13 -1.41
N LEU A 70 -5.44 -1.90 -1.98
CA LEU A 70 -6.19 -0.66 -1.87
C LEU A 70 -7.54 -0.92 -1.20
N GLY A 71 -7.89 -0.10 -0.21
CA GLY A 71 -9.09 -0.28 0.59
C GLY A 71 -9.60 0.99 1.23
N ALA A 72 -10.79 0.91 1.83
CA ALA A 72 -11.37 1.96 2.68
C ALA A 72 -10.85 1.86 4.13
N SER A 73 -10.39 0.68 4.52
CA SER A 73 -9.71 0.41 5.80
C SER A 73 -8.76 -0.78 5.66
N SER A 74 -8.02 -1.12 6.72
CA SER A 74 -7.14 -2.29 6.75
C SER A 74 -7.92 -3.62 6.73
N GLU A 75 -9.21 -3.56 7.04
CA GLU A 75 -10.14 -4.69 7.01
C GLU A 75 -10.93 -4.75 5.69
N ASP A 76 -11.30 -3.59 5.12
CA ASP A 76 -12.05 -3.46 3.87
C ASP A 76 -11.12 -3.18 2.67
N ILE A 77 -10.42 -4.24 2.22
CA ILE A 77 -9.59 -4.22 1.01
C ILE A 77 -10.44 -4.53 -0.22
N ARG A 78 -10.48 -3.59 -1.17
CA ARG A 78 -11.35 -3.65 -2.36
C ARG A 78 -10.60 -3.97 -3.65
N LEU A 79 -9.30 -3.74 -3.68
CA LEU A 79 -8.45 -4.03 -4.84
C LEU A 79 -7.10 -4.59 -4.38
N LYS A 80 -6.63 -5.63 -5.06
CA LYS A 80 -5.33 -6.25 -4.84
C LYS A 80 -4.56 -6.38 -6.16
N GLY A 81 -3.25 -6.30 -6.08
CA GLY A 81 -2.32 -6.59 -7.17
C GLY A 81 -0.97 -6.99 -6.59
N ASN A 82 0.00 -7.27 -7.44
CA ASN A 82 1.37 -7.51 -7.01
C ASN A 82 2.36 -7.10 -8.11
N PHE A 83 3.62 -6.91 -7.71
CA PHE A 83 4.73 -6.70 -8.61
C PHE A 83 6.00 -7.35 -8.06
N LYS A 84 6.96 -7.59 -8.95
CA LYS A 84 8.26 -8.17 -8.59
C LYS A 84 9.34 -7.10 -8.58
N VAL A 85 10.08 -7.02 -7.48
CA VAL A 85 11.33 -6.27 -7.36
C VAL A 85 12.48 -7.25 -7.65
N LYS A 86 13.43 -6.82 -8.47
CA LYS A 86 14.61 -7.61 -8.86
C LYS A 86 15.85 -7.07 -8.18
#